data_AF-A0A1H6XTJ5-F1
#
_entry.id   AF-A0A1H6XTJ5-F1
#
_cell.length_a   1.000
_cell.length_b   1.000
_cell.length_c   1.000
_cell.angle_alpha   90.00
_cell.angle_beta   90.00
_cell.angle_gamma   90.00
#
_symmetry.space_group_name_H-M   'P 1'
#
loop_
_entity.id
_entity.type
_entity.pdbx_description
1 polymer ?
#
loop_
_entity_poly.entity_id
_entity_poly.type
_entity_poly.pdbx_seq_one_letter_code
_entity_poly.pdbx_strand_id
1 'polypeptide(L)' 'MIDWSQMKTAEQKAAEAATAEQARINAAARAYLTSTDWYILRLQETGEPVPPDVLEQRAAARAQVVE' A
#
# COMPACT_ATOMS: atom_id res chain seq x y z
N MET A 1 28.88 -0.94 29.97
CA MET A 1 28.11 0.29 30.26
C MET A 1 27.04 0.39 29.19
N ILE A 2 25.75 0.47 29.56
CA ILE A 2 24.69 0.65 28.57
C ILE A 2 24.80 2.09 28.05
N ASP A 3 24.88 2.26 26.73
CA ASP A 3 24.82 3.57 26.11
C ASP A 3 23.36 4.00 26.00
N TRP A 4 22.94 4.82 26.97
CA TRP A 4 21.60 5.36 27.05
C TRP A 4 21.27 6.36 25.93
N SER A 5 22.28 6.85 25.19
CA SER A 5 22.07 7.70 24.01
C SER A 5 21.39 6.98 22.84
N GLN A 6 21.38 5.65 22.84
CA GLN A 6 20.78 4.82 21.79
C GLN A 6 19.33 4.39 22.11
N MET A 7 18.82 4.71 23.30
CA MET A 7 17.44 4.36 23.66
C MET A 7 16.46 5.35 23.03
N LYS A 8 15.61 4.83 22.14
CA LYS A 8 14.51 5.60 21.53
C LYS A 8 13.46 5.95 22.56
N THR A 9 12.95 7.18 22.49
CA THR A 9 11.80 7.64 23.27
C THR A 9 10.54 6.90 22.85
N ALA A 10 9.49 6.95 23.68
CA ALA A 10 8.19 6.39 23.33
C ALA A 10 7.63 6.99 22.02
N GLU A 11 7.84 8.30 21.83
CA GLU A 11 7.42 9.02 20.61
C GLU A 11 8.17 8.54 19.37
N GLN A 12 9.50 8.37 19.46
CA GLN A 12 10.30 7.85 18.35
C GLN A 12 9.90 6.43 17.97
N LYS A 13 9.64 5.57 18.97
CA LYS A 13 9.13 4.20 18.72
C LYS A 13 7.75 4.21 18.06
N ALA A 14 6.86 5.11 18.49
CA ALA A 14 5.53 5.25 17.90
C ALA A 14 5.60 5.74 16.46
N ALA A 15 6.46 6.72 16.17
CA ALA A 15 6.68 7.21 14.80
C ALA A 15 7.23 6.11 13.88
N GLU A 16 8.20 5.34 14.34
CA GLU A 16 8.74 4.19 13.57
C GLU A 16 7.69 3.12 13.30
N ALA A 17 6.85 2.81 14.30
CA ALA A 17 5.76 1.87 14.12
C ALA A 17 4.72 2.37 13.09
N ALA A 18 4.39 3.67 13.12
CA ALA A 18 3.50 4.28 12.15
C ALA A 18 4.08 4.25 10.73
N THR A 19 5.37 4.56 10.56
CA THR A 19 6.06 4.45 9.26
C THR A 19 6.09 3.00 8.76
N ALA A 20 6.39 2.04 9.64
CA ALA A 20 6.40 0.62 9.27
C ALA A 20 5.00 0.13 8.85
N GLU A 21 3.95 0.56 9.54
CA GLU A 21 2.58 0.21 9.16
C GLU A 21 2.18 0.86 7.83
N GLN A 22 2.53 2.12 7.60
CA GLN A 22 2.27 2.77 6.30
C GLN A 22 3.02 2.06 5.17
N ALA A 23 4.26 1.64 5.38
CA ALA A 23 5.00 0.85 4.40
C ALA A 23 4.31 -0.49 4.09
N ARG A 24 3.73 -1.15 5.10
CA ARG A 24 2.95 -2.38 4.93
C ARG A 24 1.66 -2.16 4.14
N ILE A 25 0.94 -1.07 4.44
CA ILE A 25 -0.26 -0.65 3.71
C ILE A 25 0.09 -0.37 2.24
N ASN A 26 1.15 0.39 1.99
CA ASN A 26 1.63 0.68 0.64
C ASN A 26 1.97 -0.60 -0.13
N ALA A 27 2.67 -1.54 0.51
CA ALA A 27 3.05 -2.80 -0.12
C ALA A 27 1.81 -3.64 -0.51
N ALA A 28 0.83 -3.74 0.39
CA ALA A 28 -0.41 -4.46 0.13
C ALA A 28 -1.23 -3.81 -1.00
N ALA A 29 -1.36 -2.48 -0.99
CA ALA A 29 -2.05 -1.73 -2.03
C ALA A 29 -1.39 -1.91 -3.40
N ARG A 30 -0.06 -1.79 -3.48
CA ARG A 30 0.70 -2.01 -4.72
C ARG A 30 0.58 -3.46 -5.20
N ALA A 31 0.64 -4.44 -4.29
CA ALA A 31 0.46 -5.84 -4.65
C ALA A 31 -0.92 -6.10 -5.29
N TYR A 32 -1.99 -5.53 -4.72
CA TYR A 32 -3.34 -5.63 -5.28
C TYR A 32 -3.46 -4.97 -6.66
N LEU A 33 -2.87 -3.78 -6.83
CA LEU A 33 -2.85 -3.09 -8.12
C LEU A 33 -2.14 -3.95 -9.18
N THR A 34 -0.95 -4.47 -8.86
CA THR A 34 -0.20 -5.35 -9.78
C THR A 34 -0.96 -6.63 -10.09
N SER A 35 -1.56 -7.30 -9.09
CA SER A 35 -2.29 -8.55 -9.32
C SER A 35 -3.57 -8.38 -10.14
N THR A 36 -4.06 -7.14 -10.28
CA THR A 36 -5.28 -6.81 -11.04
C THR A 36 -5.00 -6.00 -12.31
N ASP A 37 -3.74 -5.76 -12.68
CA ASP A 37 -3.40 -4.97 -13.88
C ASP A 37 -3.81 -5.66 -15.19
N TRP A 38 -3.88 -6.99 -15.20
CA TRP A 38 -4.36 -7.75 -16.35
C TRP A 38 -5.80 -7.38 -16.74
N TYR A 39 -6.64 -6.94 -15.80
CA TYR A 39 -8.00 -6.47 -16.12
C TYR A 39 -7.97 -5.19 -16.96
N ILE A 40 -7.02 -4.29 -16.67
CA ILE A 40 -6.86 -3.05 -17.43
C ILE A 40 -6.34 -3.36 -18.82
N LEU A 41 -5.37 -4.26 -18.94
CA LEU A 41 -4.87 -4.71 -20.23
C LEU A 41 -5.99 -5.37 -21.05
N ARG A 42 -6.76 -6.29 -20.45
CA ARG A 42 -7.91 -6.93 -21.11
C ARG A 42 -8.92 -5.91 -21.63
N LEU A 43 -9.24 -4.89 -20.83
CA LEU A 43 -10.13 -3.80 -21.26
C LEU A 43 -9.57 -3.07 -22.49
N GLN A 44 -8.28 -2.75 -22.49
CA GLN A 44 -7.64 -2.04 -23.60
C GLN A 44 -7.55 -2.90 -24.88
N GLU A 45 -7.30 -4.20 -24.73
CA GLU A 45 -7.13 -5.12 -25.86
C GLU A 45 -8.45 -5.59 -26.46
N THR A 46 -9.45 -5.86 -25.62
CA THR A 46 -10.70 -6.55 -26.04
C THR A 46 -11.95 -5.68 -25.90
N GLY A 47 -11.87 -4.58 -25.14
CA GLY A 47 -13.04 -3.79 -24.77
C GLY A 47 -13.90 -4.41 -23.65
N GLU A 48 -13.56 -5.62 -23.16
CA GLU A 48 -14.31 -6.28 -22.09
C GLU A 48 -14.22 -5.45 -20.79
N PRO A 49 -15.35 -5.06 -20.19
CA PRO A 49 -15.36 -4.22 -19.00
C PRO A 49 -14.63 -4.89 -17.82
N VAL A 50 -14.04 -4.04 -16.98
CA VAL A 50 -13.46 -4.47 -15.70
C VAL A 50 -14.61 -4.67 -14.70
N PRO A 51 -14.60 -5.75 -13.90
CA PRO A 51 -15.59 -5.94 -12.85
C PRO A 51 -15.66 -4.70 -11.92
N PRO A 52 -16.88 -4.20 -11.59
CA PRO A 52 -17.03 -2.97 -10.80
C PRO A 52 -16.34 -3.02 -9.43
N ASP A 53 -16.40 -4.17 -8.76
CA ASP A 53 -15.73 -4.45 -7.48
C ASP A 53 -14.19 -4.34 -7.59
N VAL A 54 -13.63 -4.78 -8.72
CA VAL A 54 -12.20 -4.63 -9.01
C VAL A 54 -11.85 -3.17 -9.23
N LEU A 55 -12.68 -2.39 -9.95
CA LEU A 55 -12.45 -0.95 -10.13
C LEU A 55 -12.51 -0.18 -8.81
N GLU A 56 -13.50 -0.48 -7.97
CA GLU A 56 -13.66 0.13 -6.65
C GLU A 56 -12.45 -0.16 -5.75
N GLN A 57 -12.06 -1.44 -5.64
CA GLN A 57 -10.89 -1.83 -4.85
C GLN A 57 -9.58 -1.25 -5.42
N ARG A 58 -9.45 -1.12 -6.75
CA ARG A 58 -8.28 -0.46 -7.36
C ARG A 58 -8.25 1.04 -7.04
N ALA A 59 -9.40 1.70 -6.99
CA ALA A 59 -9.48 3.10 -6.56
C ALA A 59 -9.10 3.24 -5.08
N ALA A 60 -9.63 2.38 -4.22
CA ALA A 60 -9.31 2.34 -2.79
C ALA A 60 -7.81 2.06 -2.55
N ALA A 61 -7.22 1.10 -3.25
CA ALA A 61 -5.80 0.78 -3.15
C ALA A 61 -4.92 1.98 -3.53
N ARG A 62 -5.25 2.72 -4.60
CA ARG A 62 -4.50 3.94 -4.96
C ARG A 62 -4.56 5.02 -3.88
N ALA A 63 -5.71 5.17 -3.22
CA ALA A 63 -5.88 6.14 -2.13
C ALA A 63 -5.08 5.76 -0.86
N GLN A 64 -4.67 4.49 -0.71
CA GLN A 64 -3.87 4.01 0.41
C GLN A 64 -2.36 4.24 0.25
N VAL A 65 -1.88 4.48 -0.98
CA VAL A 65 -0.45 4.66 -1.26
C VAL A 65 -0.01 6.07 -0.87
N VAL A 66 0.91 6.17 0.09
CA VAL A 66 1.51 7.43 0.57
C VAL A 66 3.03 7.31 0.56
N GLU A 67 3.75 8.28 0.00
CA GLU A 67 5.22 8.30 -0.11
C GLU A 67 5.88 9.31 0.85
#